data_AF-A0A428Y2I4-F1
#
_entry.id   AF-A0A428Y2I4-F1
#
_cell.length_a   1.000
_cell.length_b   1.000
_cell.length_c   1.000
_cell.angle_alpha   90.00
_cell.angle_beta   90.00
_cell.angle_gamma   90.00
#
_symmetry.space_group_name_H-M   'P 1'
#
loop_
_entity.id
_entity.type
_entity.pdbx_description
1 polymer ?
#
loop_
_entity_poly.entity_id
_entity_poly.type
_entity_poly.pdbx_seq_one_letter_code
_entity_poly.pdbx_strand_id
1 'polypeptide(L)'
;MTQPTQLDPTEQDTLVKQIGLALLRAAPPEWQQVVVHYRAVGRYHEMSAELTCENEEPRAWTVSPDMAALFARLRAGMYRDGRGTWFNARYQLDRPSSYNLEYDRDEPQWDNPPPPPAYPDELQMFPREDENIPEWLTRRLAAPPPAPPPAPMSPPSTPPGGFERQRFRIARTFDGMGPQGRPIVNRPQIDELDTEAMLAYLDDGPLAMPSRGYDVDRLDPEGRNSVPIAFHTDGTWIWPASVNYYLRTYGVSPEPDLVTHIRRQGFELPEVDEATVNEASAVVNRGAPPPPPGRPVAPPPPPPPPPPPAPPAVAAVPQPPTVPAVPAVPAPPSPGPALNALRAKFADLGVPDSAYRIGPPVDRTWNLEWVDDGWRVGWYERDQYVSPSDFEDVADATAFLLGKVLLDGPRPALPEPAPAARAEARPATPCPAGTPWRRR
;
A
#
# COMPACT_ATOMS: atom_id res chain seq x y z
N MET A 1 13.39 13.49 9.68
CA MET A 1 13.00 12.13 10.08
C MET A 1 11.97 12.28 11.18
N THR A 2 10.72 11.92 10.92
CA THR A 2 9.63 11.98 11.90
C THR A 2 9.87 10.89 12.93
N GLN A 3 10.03 11.26 14.20
CA GLN A 3 10.11 10.29 15.29
C GLN A 3 8.83 9.45 15.30
N PRO A 4 8.90 8.13 15.55
CA PRO A 4 7.70 7.31 15.65
C PRO A 4 6.82 7.85 16.77
N THR A 5 5.61 8.28 16.43
CA THR A 5 4.62 8.76 17.39
C THR A 5 4.27 7.61 18.35
N GLN A 6 4.60 7.78 19.63
CA GLN A 6 4.25 6.81 20.66
C GLN A 6 2.73 6.74 20.77
N LEU A 7 2.18 5.53 20.69
CA LEU A 7 0.74 5.31 20.83
C LEU A 7 0.35 5.35 22.31
N ASP A 8 -0.83 5.90 22.59
CA ASP A 8 -1.39 5.83 23.92
C ASP A 8 -1.88 4.39 24.26
N PRO A 9 -2.11 4.04 25.54
CA PRO A 9 -2.55 2.70 25.93
C PRO A 9 -3.87 2.26 25.27
N THR A 10 -4.75 3.20 24.92
CA THR A 10 -6.05 2.92 24.28
C THR A 10 -5.89 2.63 22.80
N GLU A 11 -5.02 3.36 22.11
CA GLU A 11 -4.64 3.12 20.72
C GLU A 11 -3.89 1.79 20.58
N GLN A 12 -3.02 1.47 21.53
CA GLN A 12 -2.35 0.18 21.61
C GLN A 12 -3.39 -0.96 21.74
N ASP A 13 -4.31 -0.87 22.69
CA ASP A 13 -5.37 -1.87 22.88
C ASP A 13 -6.28 -1.98 21.63
N THR A 14 -6.57 -0.85 20.98
CA THR A 14 -7.31 -0.81 19.72
C THR A 14 -6.58 -1.56 18.61
N LEU A 15 -5.27 -1.38 18.45
CA LEU A 15 -4.47 -2.12 17.47
C LEU A 15 -4.43 -3.62 17.78
N VAL A 16 -4.24 -3.99 19.05
CA VAL A 16 -4.23 -5.39 19.48
C VAL A 16 -5.57 -6.08 19.17
N LYS A 17 -6.70 -5.39 19.38
CA LYS A 17 -8.04 -5.87 19.03
C LYS A 17 -8.26 -5.91 17.52
N GLN A 18 -7.73 -4.96 16.76
CA GLN A 18 -7.80 -4.96 15.30
C GLN A 18 -7.04 -6.15 14.70
N ILE A 19 -5.87 -6.49 15.25
CA ILE A 19 -5.11 -7.69 14.89
C ILE A 19 -5.96 -8.94 15.16
N GLY A 20 -6.53 -9.07 16.36
CA GLY A 20 -7.40 -10.20 16.70
C GLY A 20 -8.61 -10.32 15.76
N LEU A 21 -9.30 -9.21 15.48
CA LEU A 21 -10.45 -9.19 14.58
C LEU A 21 -10.09 -9.54 13.13
N ALA A 22 -8.91 -9.14 12.67
CA ALA A 22 -8.44 -9.50 11.34
C ALA A 22 -8.05 -10.98 11.25
N LEU A 23 -7.45 -11.56 12.29
CA LEU A 23 -7.23 -13.01 12.40
C LEU A 23 -8.56 -13.77 12.41
N LEU A 24 -9.55 -13.33 13.18
CA LEU A 24 -10.88 -13.94 13.24
C LEU A 24 -11.59 -13.96 11.88
N ARG A 25 -11.47 -12.89 11.10
CA ARG A 25 -12.07 -12.79 9.76
C ARG A 25 -11.38 -13.68 8.73
N ALA A 26 -10.08 -13.89 8.87
CA ALA A 26 -9.31 -14.74 7.98
C ALA A 26 -9.39 -16.23 8.37
N ALA A 27 -9.65 -16.54 9.64
CA ALA A 27 -9.63 -17.90 10.16
C ALA A 27 -10.79 -18.76 9.58
N PRO A 28 -10.53 -20.04 9.24
CA PRO A 28 -11.54 -20.94 8.72
C PRO A 28 -12.55 -21.38 9.79
N PRO A 29 -13.78 -21.78 9.46
CA PRO A 29 -14.85 -22.05 10.43
C PRO A 29 -14.53 -23.12 11.49
N GLU A 30 -13.53 -23.98 11.28
CA GLU A 30 -13.14 -25.07 12.18
C GLU A 30 -11.98 -24.70 13.15
N TRP A 31 -11.56 -23.43 13.21
CA TRP A 31 -10.41 -23.00 14.02
C TRP A 31 -10.62 -23.15 15.54
N GLN A 32 -9.61 -23.53 16.31
CA GLN A 32 -9.65 -23.55 17.79
C GLN A 32 -8.64 -22.58 18.38
N GLN A 33 -7.43 -22.58 17.83
CA GLN A 33 -6.34 -21.71 18.27
C GLN A 33 -5.56 -21.21 17.05
N VAL A 34 -5.16 -19.94 17.09
CA VAL A 34 -4.22 -19.33 16.15
C VAL A 34 -3.05 -18.80 16.96
N VAL A 35 -1.83 -19.10 16.53
CA VAL A 35 -0.61 -18.52 17.09
C VAL A 35 0.16 -17.83 15.97
N VAL A 36 0.39 -16.53 16.11
CA VAL A 36 1.18 -15.73 15.17
C VAL A 36 2.51 -15.36 15.84
N HIS A 37 3.60 -15.65 15.16
CA HIS A 37 4.94 -15.21 15.51
C HIS A 37 5.35 -14.10 14.55
N TYR A 38 5.60 -12.92 15.11
CA TYR A 38 6.12 -11.78 14.38
C TYR A 38 7.51 -11.45 14.92
N ARG A 39 8.49 -11.33 14.02
CA ARG A 39 9.90 -11.06 14.34
C ARG A 39 10.37 -9.92 13.45
N ALA A 40 11.00 -8.89 14.02
CA ALA A 40 11.45 -7.74 13.23
C ALA A 40 12.74 -7.11 13.76
N VAL A 41 13.60 -6.68 12.83
CA VAL A 41 14.80 -5.88 13.08
C VAL A 41 14.97 -4.84 11.96
N GLY A 42 15.01 -3.57 12.33
CA GLY A 42 14.99 -2.44 11.40
C GLY A 42 13.77 -2.52 10.48
N ARG A 43 14.05 -2.57 9.18
CA ARG A 43 13.07 -2.74 8.11
C ARG A 43 12.76 -4.20 7.76
N TYR A 44 13.57 -5.13 8.25
CA TYR A 44 13.38 -6.55 8.01
C TYR A 44 12.37 -7.14 9.00
N HIS A 45 11.44 -7.95 8.50
CA HIS A 45 10.49 -8.66 9.35
C HIS A 45 10.12 -10.01 8.75
N GLU A 46 9.84 -10.96 9.62
CA GLU A 46 9.27 -12.26 9.29
C GLU A 46 8.01 -12.47 10.13
N MET A 47 7.00 -13.08 9.51
CA MET A 47 5.77 -13.43 10.19
C MET A 47 5.38 -14.85 9.80
N SER A 48 5.21 -15.71 10.79
CA SER A 48 4.66 -17.05 10.63
C SER A 48 3.42 -17.19 11.48
N ALA A 49 2.46 -18.00 11.02
CA ALA A 49 1.30 -18.34 11.82
C ALA A 49 1.03 -19.83 11.78
N GLU A 50 0.54 -20.32 12.89
CA GLU A 50 0.10 -21.69 13.11
C GLU A 50 -1.39 -21.66 13.44
N LEU A 51 -2.14 -22.53 12.80
CA LEU A 51 -3.57 -22.71 13.01
C LEU A 51 -3.79 -24.13 13.50
N THR A 52 -4.54 -24.25 14.59
CA THR A 52 -5.01 -25.52 15.14
C THR A 52 -6.51 -25.59 14.99
N CYS A 53 -7.02 -26.64 14.33
CA CYS A 53 -8.45 -26.94 14.24
C CYS A 53 -8.85 -27.99 15.30
N GLU A 54 -10.15 -28.21 15.46
CA GLU A 54 -10.66 -29.21 16.41
C GLU A 54 -10.12 -30.63 16.10
N ASN A 55 -9.38 -31.20 17.05
CA ASN A 55 -8.74 -32.52 16.96
C ASN A 55 -7.65 -32.66 15.87
N GLU A 56 -7.05 -31.55 15.41
CA GLU A 56 -5.94 -31.56 14.45
C GLU A 56 -4.64 -31.04 15.06
N GLU A 57 -3.50 -31.46 14.51
CA GLU A 57 -2.20 -30.87 14.85
C GLU A 57 -2.07 -29.44 14.29
N PRO A 58 -1.28 -28.57 14.95
CA PRO A 58 -1.00 -27.23 14.44
C PRO A 58 -0.38 -27.29 13.04
N ARG A 59 -0.95 -26.54 12.10
CA ARG A 59 -0.43 -26.43 10.73
C ARG A 59 -0.04 -24.99 10.40
N ALA A 60 0.98 -24.85 9.57
CA ALA A 60 1.35 -23.55 9.01
C ALA A 60 0.16 -22.93 8.27
N TRP A 61 -0.09 -21.66 8.58
CA TRP A 61 -1.20 -20.89 8.01
C TRP A 61 -0.69 -19.58 7.43
N THR A 62 -0.99 -19.35 6.16
CA THR A 62 -0.62 -18.11 5.47
C THR A 62 -1.58 -16.99 5.83
N VAL A 63 -1.05 -15.95 6.46
CA VAL A 63 -1.78 -14.74 6.85
C VAL A 63 -1.57 -13.65 5.79
N SER A 64 -2.56 -12.78 5.58
CA SER A 64 -2.45 -11.65 4.64
C SER A 64 -1.24 -10.74 4.98
N PRO A 65 -0.51 -10.22 4.00
CA PRO A 65 0.57 -9.24 4.21
C PRO A 65 0.15 -8.01 5.02
N ASP A 66 -1.13 -7.60 4.93
CA ASP A 66 -1.68 -6.46 5.69
C ASP A 66 -1.54 -6.65 7.22
N MET A 67 -1.47 -7.90 7.69
CA MET A 67 -1.30 -8.21 9.11
C MET A 67 0.10 -7.85 9.61
N ALA A 68 1.13 -8.03 8.79
CA ALA A 68 2.48 -7.59 9.14
C ALA A 68 2.55 -6.07 9.34
N ALA A 69 1.78 -5.30 8.56
CA ALA A 69 1.69 -3.85 8.71
C ALA A 69 1.04 -3.43 10.05
N LEU A 70 0.05 -4.19 10.56
CA LEU A 70 -0.54 -3.94 11.88
C LEU A 70 0.45 -4.18 13.01
N PHE A 71 1.23 -5.28 12.95
CA PHE A 71 2.29 -5.55 13.92
C PHE A 71 3.42 -4.52 13.83
N ALA A 72 3.81 -4.11 12.63
CA ALA A 72 4.80 -3.05 12.43
C ALA A 72 4.33 -1.71 13.04
N ARG A 73 3.05 -1.36 12.89
CA ARG A 73 2.46 -0.17 13.52
C ARG A 73 2.43 -0.29 15.05
N LEU A 74 2.04 -1.45 15.59
CA LEU A 74 2.07 -1.71 17.02
C LEU A 74 3.49 -1.57 17.58
N ARG A 75 4.48 -2.15 16.88
CA ARG A 75 5.90 -2.06 17.23
C ARG A 75 6.40 -0.62 17.23
N ALA A 76 6.04 0.15 16.21
CA ALA A 76 6.42 1.56 16.11
C ALA A 76 5.79 2.39 17.22
N GLY A 77 4.51 2.15 17.52
CA GLY A 77 3.79 2.85 18.59
C GLY A 77 4.25 2.50 20.00
N MET A 78 4.83 1.32 20.19
CA MET A 78 5.40 0.89 21.48
C MET A 78 6.86 1.31 21.67
N TYR A 79 7.43 2.06 20.72
CA TYR A 79 8.73 2.69 20.88
C TYR A 79 8.71 3.65 22.06
N ARG A 80 9.79 3.62 22.85
CA ARG A 80 10.06 4.62 23.88
C ARG A 80 11.47 5.15 23.70
N ASP A 81 11.59 6.46 23.81
CA ASP A 81 12.86 7.14 23.66
C ASP A 81 13.90 6.61 24.66
N GLY A 82 15.11 6.36 24.17
CA GLY A 82 16.21 5.77 24.94
C GLY A 82 16.03 4.29 25.34
N ARG A 83 14.83 3.70 25.23
CA ARG A 83 14.57 2.29 25.57
C ARG A 83 14.43 1.39 24.34
N GLY A 84 14.02 1.95 23.22
CA GLY A 84 13.70 1.21 22.00
C GLY A 84 12.36 0.48 22.06
N THR A 85 12.20 -0.50 21.16
CA THR A 85 11.00 -1.33 21.03
C THR A 85 11.33 -2.82 21.19
N TRP A 86 10.32 -3.68 21.04
CA TRP A 86 10.46 -5.14 21.10
C TRP A 86 10.87 -5.73 19.73
N PHE A 87 11.36 -6.97 19.73
CA PHE A 87 11.88 -7.67 18.54
C PHE A 87 11.02 -8.88 18.15
N ASN A 88 10.49 -9.58 19.16
CA ASN A 88 9.59 -10.71 18.97
C ASN A 88 8.22 -10.35 19.55
N ALA A 89 7.16 -10.76 18.85
CA ALA A 89 5.81 -10.78 19.34
C ALA A 89 5.16 -12.14 19.05
N ARG A 90 4.52 -12.72 20.06
CA ARG A 90 3.70 -13.92 19.97
C ARG A 90 2.26 -13.54 20.28
N TYR A 91 1.41 -13.57 19.27
CA TYR A 91 -0.02 -13.34 19.42
C TYR A 91 -0.75 -14.67 19.38
N GLN A 92 -1.36 -15.06 20.49
CA GLN A 92 -2.22 -16.23 20.58
C GLN A 92 -3.68 -15.81 20.63
N LEU A 93 -4.52 -16.48 19.87
CA LEU A 93 -5.96 -16.29 19.82
C LEU A 93 -6.65 -17.63 19.96
N ASP A 94 -7.45 -17.79 21.01
CA ASP A 94 -8.21 -18.98 21.34
C ASP A 94 -9.72 -18.72 21.18
N ARG A 95 -10.47 -19.72 20.73
CA ARG A 95 -11.94 -19.65 20.74
C ARG A 95 -12.48 -19.51 22.17
N PRO A 96 -13.56 -18.73 22.39
CA PRO A 96 -14.37 -18.01 21.40
C PRO A 96 -13.82 -16.64 20.98
N SER A 97 -12.99 -15.99 21.79
CA SER A 97 -12.36 -14.69 21.48
C SER A 97 -11.30 -14.28 22.50
N SER A 98 -10.64 -15.25 23.16
CA SER A 98 -9.59 -14.95 24.13
C SER A 98 -8.30 -14.72 23.37
N TYR A 99 -7.57 -13.65 23.68
CA TYR A 99 -6.27 -13.38 23.06
C TYR A 99 -5.21 -13.08 24.11
N ASN A 100 -3.97 -13.41 23.78
CA ASN A 100 -2.79 -13.09 24.55
C ASN A 100 -1.72 -12.56 23.59
N LEU A 101 -1.07 -11.46 23.98
CA LEU A 101 0.05 -10.89 23.23
C LEU A 101 1.26 -10.83 24.17
N GLU A 102 2.27 -11.61 23.84
CA GLU A 102 3.56 -11.58 24.49
C GLU A 102 4.57 -10.92 23.56
N TYR A 103 5.47 -10.11 24.12
CA TYR A 103 6.55 -9.49 23.37
C TYR A 103 7.80 -9.41 24.25
N ASP A 104 8.95 -9.57 23.61
CA ASP A 104 10.24 -9.61 24.28
C ASP A 104 11.33 -8.90 23.47
N ARG A 105 12.55 -8.87 24.04
CA ARG A 105 13.72 -8.25 23.42
C ARG A 105 14.85 -9.26 23.16
N ASP A 106 14.54 -10.54 23.19
CA ASP A 106 15.50 -11.61 23.00
C ASP A 106 15.91 -11.75 21.52
N GLU A 107 17.01 -12.46 21.23
CA GLU A 107 17.49 -12.62 19.86
C GLU A 107 16.46 -13.39 19.02
N PRO A 108 15.89 -12.78 17.96
CA PRO A 108 14.93 -13.47 17.11
C PRO A 108 15.60 -14.65 16.41
N GLN A 109 14.89 -15.78 16.37
CA GLN A 109 15.26 -16.90 15.51
C GLN A 109 14.75 -16.60 14.11
N TRP A 110 15.61 -16.65 13.11
CA TRP A 110 15.25 -16.29 11.74
C TRP A 110 15.15 -17.53 10.87
N ASP A 111 14.12 -17.61 10.03
CA ASP A 111 14.06 -18.62 8.99
C ASP A 111 15.00 -18.22 7.84
N ASN A 112 15.01 -16.93 7.48
CA ASN A 112 16.01 -16.33 6.60
C ASN A 112 16.78 -15.23 7.34
N PRO A 113 18.12 -15.29 7.37
CA PRO A 113 18.91 -14.33 8.12
C PRO A 113 18.73 -12.90 7.56
N PRO A 114 18.52 -11.89 8.42
CA PRO A 114 18.35 -10.52 7.98
C PRO A 114 19.64 -9.99 7.32
N PRO A 115 19.52 -9.09 6.35
CA PRO A 115 20.68 -8.51 5.68
C PRO A 115 21.48 -7.64 6.67
N PRO A 116 22.83 -7.53 6.54
CA PRO A 116 23.66 -6.79 7.48
C PRO A 116 23.19 -5.35 7.78
N PRO A 117 22.66 -4.57 6.82
CA PRO A 117 22.12 -3.23 7.08
C PRO A 117 20.88 -3.19 7.99
N ALA A 118 20.16 -4.31 8.19
CA ALA A 118 18.95 -4.32 9.02
C ALA A 118 19.24 -4.02 10.50
N TYR A 119 20.40 -4.44 11.01
CA TYR A 119 20.81 -4.21 12.40
C TYR A 119 21.16 -2.75 12.71
N PRO A 120 21.95 -2.01 11.90
CA PRO A 120 22.14 -0.58 12.11
C PRO A 120 20.86 0.23 11.82
N ASP A 121 20.04 -0.17 10.84
CA ASP A 121 18.72 0.44 10.59
C ASP A 121 17.82 0.37 11.83
N GLU A 122 17.92 -0.68 12.64
CA GLU A 122 17.18 -0.80 13.90
C GLU A 122 17.49 0.34 14.86
N LEU A 123 18.77 0.64 15.09
CA LEU A 123 19.17 1.71 15.99
C LEU A 123 18.86 3.10 15.43
N GLN A 124 18.84 3.24 14.09
CA GLN A 124 18.40 4.48 13.46
C GLN A 124 16.89 4.72 13.61
N MET A 125 16.09 3.67 13.44
CA MET A 125 14.62 3.78 13.48
C MET A 125 14.08 3.80 14.91
N PHE A 126 14.72 3.05 15.82
CA PHE A 126 14.37 2.96 17.23
C PHE A 126 15.60 3.22 18.11
N PRO A 127 16.01 4.50 18.24
CA PRO A 127 17.12 4.89 19.10
C PRO A 127 17.00 4.33 20.52
N ARG A 128 18.11 3.81 21.05
CA ARG A 128 18.19 3.24 22.40
C ARG A 128 19.49 3.70 23.04
N GLU A 129 19.46 3.94 24.35
CA GLU A 129 20.68 4.13 25.14
C GLU A 129 21.49 2.84 25.15
N ASP A 130 22.82 2.95 25.28
CA ASP A 130 23.74 1.82 25.23
C ASP A 130 23.36 0.70 26.24
N GLU A 131 22.87 1.06 27.42
CA GLU A 131 22.39 0.13 28.45
C GLU A 131 21.14 -0.66 28.03
N ASN A 132 20.35 -0.12 27.10
CA ASN A 132 19.12 -0.73 26.58
C ASN A 132 19.33 -1.49 25.25
N ILE A 133 20.54 -1.49 24.71
CA ILE A 133 20.92 -2.29 23.54
C ILE A 133 21.18 -3.73 24.02
N PRO A 134 20.40 -4.73 23.56
CA PRO A 134 20.64 -6.12 23.93
C PRO A 134 22.04 -6.60 23.50
N GLU A 135 22.68 -7.44 24.30
CA GLU A 135 24.03 -7.97 24.02
C GLU A 135 24.13 -8.63 22.63
N TRP A 136 23.07 -9.34 22.23
CA TRP A 136 23.02 -9.97 20.90
C TRP A 136 23.08 -8.95 19.77
N LEU A 137 22.45 -7.77 19.92
CA LEU A 137 22.44 -6.73 18.90
C LEU A 137 23.81 -6.06 18.81
N THR A 138 24.45 -5.79 19.95
CA THR A 138 25.83 -5.30 20.02
C THR A 138 26.79 -6.26 19.32
N ARG A 139 26.66 -7.57 19.56
CA ARG A 139 27.45 -8.62 18.90
C ARG A 139 27.22 -8.65 17.39
N ARG A 140 25.99 -8.44 16.91
CA ARG A 140 25.67 -8.39 15.47
C ARG A 140 26.21 -7.12 14.80
N LEU A 141 26.22 -5.99 15.50
CA LEU A 141 26.78 -4.72 15.01
C LEU A 141 28.30 -4.71 15.00
N ALA A 142 28.93 -5.37 15.98
CA ALA A 142 30.38 -5.55 16.05
C ALA A 142 30.89 -6.63 15.10
N ALA A 143 30.00 -7.43 14.51
CA ALA A 143 30.38 -8.44 13.53
C ALA A 143 31.02 -7.74 12.32
N PRO A 144 32.27 -8.07 11.96
CA PRO A 144 32.88 -7.49 10.77
C PRO A 144 32.00 -7.84 9.56
N PRO A 145 31.86 -6.91 8.60
CA PRO A 145 31.16 -7.23 7.36
C PRO A 145 31.77 -8.52 6.78
N PRO A 146 30.94 -9.43 6.23
CA PRO A 146 31.46 -10.67 5.65
C PRO A 146 32.59 -10.29 4.69
N ALA A 147 33.76 -10.91 4.89
CA ALA A 147 34.95 -10.58 4.12
C ALA A 147 34.58 -10.56 2.63
N PRO A 148 34.97 -9.51 1.87
CA PRO A 148 34.82 -9.56 0.44
C PRO A 148 35.51 -10.83 -0.04
N PRO A 149 34.91 -11.61 -0.96
CA PRO A 149 35.57 -12.79 -1.50
C PRO A 149 36.96 -12.39 -1.98
N PRO A 150 38.00 -13.20 -1.72
CA PRO A 150 39.37 -12.85 -2.10
C PRO A 150 39.41 -12.49 -3.58
N ALA A 151 40.07 -11.36 -3.91
CA ALA A 151 40.20 -10.91 -5.28
C ALA A 151 40.79 -12.04 -6.14
N PRO A 152 40.21 -12.34 -7.33
CA PRO A 152 40.76 -13.39 -8.17
C PRO A 152 42.16 -12.99 -8.64
N MET A 153 43.18 -13.71 -8.16
CA MET A 153 44.44 -13.81 -8.88
C MET A 153 44.14 -14.40 -10.27
N SER A 154 44.79 -13.86 -11.30
CA SER A 154 44.62 -14.23 -12.71
C SER A 154 44.45 -15.75 -12.93
N PRO A 155 43.55 -16.19 -13.82
CA PRO A 155 43.13 -17.58 -13.87
C PRO A 155 44.17 -18.46 -14.58
N PRO A 156 44.36 -19.70 -14.14
CA PRO A 156 44.51 -20.82 -15.04
C PRO A 156 43.20 -21.59 -15.13
N SER A 157 42.91 -21.98 -16.37
CA SER A 157 41.70 -22.59 -16.90
C SER A 157 41.03 -23.67 -16.05
N THR A 158 39.72 -23.47 -15.86
CA THR A 158 38.64 -24.44 -15.57
C THR A 158 38.54 -25.03 -14.16
N PRO A 159 37.45 -24.70 -13.42
CA PRO A 159 36.61 -25.75 -12.85
C PRO A 159 35.08 -25.46 -12.81
N PRO A 160 34.24 -26.49 -12.54
CA PRO A 160 32.79 -26.46 -12.67
C PRO A 160 32.04 -26.02 -11.40
N GLY A 161 30.95 -25.28 -11.62
CA GLY A 161 29.63 -25.29 -10.95
C GLY A 161 29.52 -25.36 -9.42
N GLY A 162 28.89 -24.35 -8.80
CA GLY A 162 28.31 -24.56 -7.46
C GLY A 162 27.80 -23.37 -6.66
N PHE A 163 27.85 -22.13 -7.17
CA PHE A 163 27.01 -21.05 -6.66
C PHE A 163 26.49 -20.31 -7.89
N GLU A 164 25.21 -20.52 -8.20
CA GLU A 164 24.51 -19.76 -9.24
C GLU A 164 24.56 -18.27 -8.85
N ARG A 165 25.59 -17.56 -9.31
CA ARG A 165 25.43 -16.13 -9.61
C ARG A 165 24.17 -16.07 -10.43
N GLN A 166 23.19 -15.27 -10.00
CA GLN A 166 21.95 -15.06 -10.73
C GLN A 166 22.34 -14.49 -12.10
N ARG A 167 22.58 -15.40 -13.06
CA ARG A 167 23.26 -15.13 -14.33
C ARG A 167 22.42 -14.20 -15.19
N PHE A 168 21.11 -14.19 -14.92
CA PHE A 168 20.11 -13.42 -15.62
C PHE A 168 19.40 -12.45 -14.67
N ARG A 169 19.31 -11.17 -15.06
CA ARG A 169 18.41 -10.17 -14.45
C ARG A 169 17.15 -10.05 -15.31
N ILE A 170 15.97 -10.09 -14.69
CA ILE A 170 14.70 -9.93 -15.43
C ILE A 170 14.25 -8.46 -15.35
N ALA A 171 14.05 -7.83 -16.50
CA ALA A 171 13.60 -6.45 -16.59
C ALA A 171 12.11 -6.31 -16.27
N ARG A 172 11.75 -5.23 -15.55
CA ARG A 172 10.37 -4.93 -15.20
C ARG A 172 9.69 -4.04 -16.24
N THR A 173 8.48 -4.43 -16.65
CA THR A 173 7.65 -3.62 -17.56
C THR A 173 7.19 -2.31 -16.92
N PHE A 174 6.79 -2.34 -15.64
CA PHE A 174 6.32 -1.18 -14.87
C PHE A 174 7.02 -1.11 -13.50
N ASP A 175 7.09 0.07 -12.89
CA ASP A 175 7.83 0.30 -11.63
C ASP A 175 7.03 -0.04 -10.38
N GLY A 176 5.71 -0.11 -10.52
CA GLY A 176 4.78 -0.47 -9.45
C GLY A 176 3.34 -0.45 -9.92
N MET A 177 2.44 -0.76 -9.00
CA MET A 177 1.00 -0.71 -9.23
C MET A 177 0.40 0.40 -8.35
N GLY A 178 -0.35 1.31 -8.97
CA GLY A 178 -1.06 2.36 -8.27
C GLY A 178 -2.35 1.84 -7.60
N PRO A 179 -2.98 2.67 -6.74
CA PRO A 179 -4.15 2.31 -5.93
C PRO A 179 -5.43 1.93 -6.71
N GLN A 180 -5.41 1.93 -8.05
CA GLN A 180 -6.51 1.46 -8.91
C GLN A 180 -6.07 0.41 -9.95
N GLY A 181 -4.94 -0.25 -9.74
CA GLY A 181 -4.42 -1.24 -10.68
C GLY A 181 -3.84 -0.64 -11.98
N ARG A 182 -3.69 0.69 -12.04
CA ARG A 182 -2.96 1.38 -13.12
C ARG A 182 -1.45 1.24 -12.86
N PRO A 183 -0.66 0.87 -13.88
CA PRO A 183 0.78 0.76 -13.72
C PRO A 183 1.40 2.14 -13.45
N ILE A 184 2.32 2.20 -12.49
CA ILE A 184 3.14 3.38 -12.23
C ILE A 184 4.39 3.27 -13.08
N VAL A 185 4.66 4.32 -13.85
CA VAL A 185 5.91 4.52 -14.59
C VAL A 185 6.52 5.82 -14.10
N ASN A 186 7.63 5.73 -13.37
CA ASN A 186 8.37 6.91 -12.92
C ASN A 186 9.83 6.79 -13.39
N ARG A 187 10.02 6.95 -14.70
CA ARG A 187 11.30 6.73 -15.37
C ARG A 187 11.73 7.98 -16.13
N PRO A 188 13.04 8.32 -16.12
CA PRO A 188 13.57 9.36 -16.98
C PRO A 188 13.26 9.06 -18.44
N GLN A 189 12.81 10.06 -19.20
CA GLN A 189 12.60 9.93 -20.63
C GLN A 189 13.95 9.72 -21.33
N ILE A 190 13.93 8.87 -22.36
CA ILE A 190 15.09 8.62 -23.23
C ILE A 190 15.02 9.63 -24.38
N ASP A 191 16.18 10.08 -24.86
CA ASP A 191 16.26 10.94 -26.04
C ASP A 191 15.67 10.22 -27.28
N GLU A 192 15.16 10.96 -28.24
CA GLU A 192 14.51 10.40 -29.44
C GLU A 192 15.49 9.56 -30.27
N LEU A 193 16.76 9.99 -30.36
CA LEU A 193 17.82 9.27 -31.08
C LEU A 193 18.21 7.96 -30.37
N ASP A 194 18.27 8.00 -29.04
CA ASP A 194 18.55 6.81 -28.21
C ASP A 194 17.38 5.82 -28.23
N THR A 195 16.15 6.30 -28.45
CA THR A 195 14.94 5.47 -28.46
C THR A 195 14.92 4.51 -29.65
N GLU A 196 15.32 4.96 -30.83
CA GLU A 196 15.42 4.12 -32.02
C GLU A 196 16.48 3.01 -31.84
N ALA A 197 17.67 3.39 -31.38
CA ALA A 197 18.75 2.45 -31.10
C ALA A 197 18.39 1.46 -29.98
N MET A 198 17.68 1.91 -28.96
CA MET A 198 17.17 1.06 -27.88
C MET A 198 16.13 0.06 -28.39
N LEU A 199 15.20 0.50 -29.24
CA LEU A 199 14.19 -0.38 -29.84
C LEU A 199 14.85 -1.45 -30.70
N ALA A 200 15.82 -1.08 -31.54
CA ALA A 200 16.58 -2.03 -32.34
C ALA A 200 17.26 -3.10 -31.47
N TYR A 201 17.97 -2.68 -30.42
CA TYR A 201 18.59 -3.60 -29.46
C TYR A 201 17.57 -4.55 -28.80
N LEU A 202 16.43 -4.02 -28.37
CA LEU A 202 15.43 -4.81 -27.65
C LEU A 202 14.67 -5.79 -28.57
N ASP A 203 14.49 -5.44 -29.84
CA ASP A 203 13.81 -6.26 -30.85
C ASP A 203 14.72 -7.33 -31.47
N ASP A 204 16.00 -7.02 -31.69
CA ASP A 204 16.96 -7.95 -32.30
C ASP A 204 17.47 -9.02 -31.32
N GLY A 205 17.14 -8.89 -30.02
CA GLY A 205 17.56 -9.82 -28.98
C GLY A 205 17.10 -11.26 -29.27
N PRO A 206 17.94 -12.28 -29.04
CA PRO A 206 17.52 -13.68 -29.12
C PRO A 206 16.29 -13.99 -28.24
N LEU A 207 15.33 -14.75 -28.78
CA LEU A 207 14.12 -15.16 -28.05
C LEU A 207 14.42 -16.28 -27.04
N ALA A 208 14.48 -15.93 -25.75
CA ALA A 208 14.52 -16.90 -24.65
C ALA A 208 13.20 -17.69 -24.54
N MET A 209 12.08 -17.07 -24.90
CA MET A 209 10.79 -17.75 -25.02
C MET A 209 10.01 -17.19 -26.21
N PRO A 210 9.59 -18.04 -27.17
CA PRO A 210 8.77 -17.60 -28.30
C PRO A 210 7.38 -17.13 -27.84
N SER A 211 6.74 -16.32 -28.68
CA SER A 211 5.44 -15.72 -28.37
C SER A 211 4.35 -16.76 -28.07
N ARG A 212 3.69 -16.63 -26.90
CA ARG A 212 2.58 -17.48 -26.45
C ARG A 212 1.20 -16.80 -26.55
N GLY A 213 1.09 -15.74 -27.35
CA GLY A 213 -0.15 -14.96 -27.51
C GLY A 213 0.01 -13.53 -27.02
N TYR A 214 -1.11 -12.91 -26.65
CA TYR A 214 -1.16 -11.51 -26.24
C TYR A 214 -1.83 -11.34 -24.87
N ASP A 215 -1.25 -10.48 -24.05
CA ASP A 215 -1.78 -10.02 -22.76
C ASP A 215 -2.50 -8.67 -22.91
N VAL A 216 -3.28 -8.31 -21.90
CA VAL A 216 -4.03 -7.05 -21.80
C VAL A 216 -3.07 -5.87 -21.81
N ASP A 217 -3.29 -4.94 -22.72
CA ASP A 217 -2.68 -3.63 -22.71
C ASP A 217 -3.26 -2.79 -21.56
N ARG A 218 -2.42 -2.48 -20.58
CA ARG A 218 -2.82 -1.78 -19.35
C ARG A 218 -2.82 -0.26 -19.53
N LEU A 219 -2.28 0.24 -20.63
CA LEU A 219 -2.27 1.66 -20.99
C LEU A 219 -3.30 1.99 -22.08
N ASP A 220 -3.83 0.99 -22.77
CA ASP A 220 -4.98 1.13 -23.66
C ASP A 220 -6.27 1.38 -22.86
N PRO A 221 -7.00 2.51 -23.07
CA PRO A 221 -8.29 2.75 -22.43
C PRO A 221 -9.34 1.68 -22.76
N GLU A 222 -9.20 0.97 -23.88
CA GLU A 222 -10.09 -0.13 -24.27
C GLU A 222 -9.65 -1.50 -23.70
N GLY A 223 -8.45 -1.58 -23.09
CA GLY A 223 -7.95 -2.79 -22.44
C GLY A 223 -7.79 -3.99 -23.38
N ARG A 224 -7.37 -3.77 -24.62
CA ARG A 224 -7.26 -4.83 -25.64
C ARG A 224 -6.08 -5.77 -25.36
N ASN A 225 -6.19 -7.02 -25.80
CA ASN A 225 -5.09 -7.99 -25.73
C ASN A 225 -4.08 -7.75 -26.86
N SER A 226 -3.23 -6.74 -26.70
CA SER A 226 -2.28 -6.30 -27.74
C SER A 226 -0.82 -6.53 -27.37
N VAL A 227 -0.51 -6.87 -26.10
CA VAL A 227 0.86 -6.93 -25.59
C VAL A 227 1.43 -8.34 -25.82
N PRO A 228 2.49 -8.52 -26.63
CA PRO A 228 3.02 -9.86 -26.90
C PRO A 228 3.60 -10.54 -25.64
N ILE A 229 3.24 -11.81 -25.42
CA ILE A 229 3.79 -12.65 -24.34
C ILE A 229 5.00 -13.40 -24.89
N ALA A 230 6.14 -12.72 -24.98
CA ALA A 230 7.44 -13.27 -25.38
C ALA A 230 8.55 -12.73 -24.49
N PHE A 231 9.70 -13.41 -24.45
CA PHE A 231 10.85 -12.96 -23.67
C PHE A 231 12.11 -13.02 -24.53
N HIS A 232 12.89 -11.94 -24.51
CA HIS A 232 14.16 -11.80 -25.20
C HIS A 232 15.31 -11.85 -24.18
N THR A 233 16.52 -12.10 -24.64
CA THR A 233 17.73 -12.12 -23.81
C THR A 233 18.96 -11.64 -24.56
N ASP A 234 19.87 -10.96 -23.86
CA ASP A 234 21.24 -10.62 -24.33
C ASP A 234 22.30 -11.47 -23.61
N GLY A 235 21.88 -12.52 -22.89
CA GLY A 235 22.75 -13.38 -22.09
C GLY A 235 23.03 -12.88 -20.66
N THR A 236 22.64 -11.65 -20.32
CA THR A 236 22.76 -11.05 -18.98
C THR A 236 21.41 -10.58 -18.43
N TRP A 237 20.58 -10.01 -19.30
CA TRP A 237 19.23 -9.56 -19.06
C TRP A 237 18.23 -10.41 -19.82
N ILE A 238 17.07 -10.61 -19.20
CA ILE A 238 15.89 -11.15 -19.84
C ILE A 238 14.82 -10.06 -19.76
N TRP A 239 14.23 -9.68 -20.89
CA TRP A 239 13.14 -8.70 -20.90
C TRP A 239 11.90 -9.25 -21.60
N PRO A 240 10.70 -8.96 -21.06
CA PRO A 240 9.47 -9.31 -21.74
C PRO A 240 9.28 -8.39 -22.96
N ALA A 241 8.70 -8.91 -24.04
CA ALA A 241 8.38 -8.17 -25.26
C ALA A 241 7.38 -7.02 -25.02
N SER A 242 6.71 -7.01 -23.87
CA SER A 242 5.95 -5.87 -23.39
C SER A 242 6.79 -4.60 -23.27
N VAL A 243 8.07 -4.70 -22.89
CA VAL A 243 8.98 -3.54 -22.80
C VAL A 243 9.14 -2.89 -24.19
N ASN A 244 9.38 -3.70 -25.21
CA ASN A 244 9.49 -3.24 -26.60
C ASN A 244 8.18 -2.57 -27.05
N TYR A 245 7.06 -3.23 -26.79
CA TYR A 245 5.73 -2.76 -27.17
C TYR A 245 5.39 -1.40 -26.51
N TYR A 246 5.63 -1.25 -25.21
CA TYR A 246 5.30 -0.02 -24.49
C TYR A 246 6.26 1.13 -24.83
N LEU A 247 7.54 0.84 -25.10
CA LEU A 247 8.47 1.84 -25.61
C LEU A 247 8.02 2.34 -27.00
N ARG A 248 7.67 1.42 -27.91
CA ARG A 248 7.24 1.75 -29.27
C ARG A 248 5.90 2.49 -29.33
N THR A 249 4.92 2.04 -28.56
CA THR A 249 3.51 2.50 -28.69
C THR A 249 3.23 3.71 -27.82
N TYR A 250 3.84 3.79 -26.63
CA TYR A 250 3.52 4.79 -25.61
C TYR A 250 4.73 5.63 -25.19
N GLY A 251 5.92 5.39 -25.75
CA GLY A 251 7.15 6.08 -25.34
C GLY A 251 7.60 5.76 -23.91
N VAL A 252 7.10 4.65 -23.33
CA VAL A 252 7.43 4.27 -21.95
C VAL A 252 8.86 3.76 -21.90
N SER A 253 9.71 4.49 -21.20
CA SER A 253 11.13 4.13 -21.08
C SER A 253 11.31 2.78 -20.35
N PRO A 254 12.25 1.92 -20.78
CA PRO A 254 12.62 0.72 -20.05
C PRO A 254 13.23 1.03 -18.68
N GLU A 255 13.41 -0.01 -17.86
CA GLU A 255 13.99 0.11 -16.53
C GLU A 255 15.37 0.82 -16.58
N PRO A 256 15.66 1.81 -15.70
CA PRO A 256 16.89 2.61 -15.79
C PRO A 256 18.19 1.80 -15.77
N ASP A 257 18.20 0.68 -15.05
CA ASP A 257 19.34 -0.25 -15.01
C ASP A 257 19.55 -0.95 -16.35
N LEU A 258 18.47 -1.35 -17.03
CA LEU A 258 18.52 -1.94 -18.37
C LEU A 258 18.98 -0.88 -19.38
N VAL A 259 18.45 0.35 -19.32
CA VAL A 259 18.89 1.46 -20.17
C VAL A 259 20.39 1.72 -20.01
N THR A 260 20.88 1.74 -18.77
CA THR A 260 22.30 1.94 -18.46
C THR A 260 23.15 0.80 -19.01
N HIS A 261 22.66 -0.44 -18.91
CA HIS A 261 23.32 -1.61 -19.46
C HIS A 261 23.43 -1.55 -20.99
N ILE A 262 22.34 -1.27 -21.69
CA ILE A 262 22.31 -1.19 -23.16
C ILE A 262 23.21 -0.07 -23.66
N ARG A 263 23.19 1.11 -23.02
CA ARG A 263 24.11 2.20 -23.33
C ARG A 263 25.58 1.80 -23.14
N ARG A 264 25.90 1.00 -22.11
CA ARG A 264 27.28 0.49 -21.91
C ARG A 264 27.70 -0.51 -22.99
N GLN A 265 26.76 -1.26 -23.56
CA GLN A 265 26.98 -2.13 -24.72
C GLN A 265 26.99 -1.36 -26.05
N GLY A 266 26.84 -0.03 -26.02
CA GLY A 266 26.81 0.78 -27.23
C GLY A 266 25.64 0.47 -28.15
N PHE A 267 24.53 -0.06 -27.62
CA PHE A 267 23.38 -0.53 -28.39
C PHE A 267 23.68 -1.69 -29.36
N GLU A 268 24.78 -2.41 -29.16
CA GLU A 268 25.10 -3.63 -29.92
C GLU A 268 24.80 -4.88 -29.09
N LEU A 269 24.02 -5.80 -29.66
CA LEU A 269 23.71 -7.06 -29.01
C LEU A 269 24.95 -7.96 -28.95
N PRO A 270 25.28 -8.52 -27.78
CA PRO A 270 26.32 -9.54 -27.70
C PRO A 270 25.85 -10.83 -28.41
N GLU A 271 26.80 -11.60 -28.94
CA GLU A 271 26.51 -12.95 -29.42
C GLU A 271 26.16 -13.85 -28.22
N VAL A 272 24.91 -14.31 -28.19
CA VAL A 272 24.41 -15.22 -27.16
C VAL A 272 24.39 -16.63 -27.71
N ASP A 273 25.13 -17.55 -27.08
CA ASP A 273 25.14 -18.95 -27.46
C ASP A 273 23.82 -19.65 -27.10
N GLU A 274 23.46 -20.71 -27.85
CA GLU A 274 22.20 -21.43 -27.66
C GLU A 274 22.03 -22.00 -26.24
N ALA A 275 23.12 -22.37 -25.54
CA ALA A 275 23.04 -22.86 -24.18
C ALA A 275 22.58 -21.76 -23.21
N THR A 276 23.11 -20.54 -23.35
CA THR A 276 22.69 -19.37 -22.58
C THR A 276 21.22 -18.99 -22.87
N VAL A 277 20.75 -19.10 -24.12
CA VAL A 277 19.33 -18.90 -24.45
C VAL A 277 18.44 -19.94 -23.76
N ASN A 278 18.85 -21.21 -23.76
CA ASN A 278 18.09 -22.28 -23.10
C ASN A 278 18.05 -22.12 -21.57
N GLU A 279 19.14 -21.67 -20.95
CA GLU A 279 19.16 -21.34 -19.53
C GLU A 279 18.22 -20.17 -19.20
N ALA A 280 18.23 -19.11 -20.02
CA ALA A 280 17.29 -18.00 -19.88
C ALA A 280 15.83 -18.47 -19.99
N SER A 281 15.54 -19.38 -20.93
CA SER A 281 14.23 -20.02 -21.05
C SER A 281 13.82 -20.77 -19.78
N ALA A 282 14.75 -21.52 -19.17
CA ALA A 282 14.49 -22.25 -17.93
C ALA A 282 14.24 -21.33 -16.73
N VAL A 283 14.85 -20.14 -16.69
CA VAL A 283 14.57 -19.10 -15.67
C VAL A 283 13.14 -18.57 -15.82
N VAL A 284 12.73 -18.24 -17.04
CA VAL A 284 11.36 -17.72 -17.30
C VAL A 284 10.28 -18.76 -16.97
N ASN A 285 10.51 -20.03 -17.32
CA ASN A 285 9.53 -21.09 -17.03
C ASN A 285 9.46 -21.49 -15.55
N ARG A 286 10.50 -21.24 -14.74
CA ARG A 286 10.50 -21.52 -13.28
C ARG A 286 9.58 -20.58 -12.48
N GLY A 287 9.28 -19.39 -13.00
CA GLY A 287 8.41 -18.40 -12.35
C GLY A 287 6.96 -18.38 -12.86
N ALA A 288 6.59 -19.20 -13.84
CA ALA A 288 5.24 -19.26 -14.38
C ALA A 288 4.46 -20.44 -13.78
N PRO A 289 3.27 -20.23 -13.17
CA PRO A 289 2.39 -21.36 -12.85
C PRO A 289 2.02 -22.10 -14.16
N PRO A 290 1.88 -23.43 -14.15
CA PRO A 290 1.43 -24.17 -15.32
C PRO A 290 0.05 -23.64 -15.76
N PRO A 291 -0.22 -23.53 -17.07
CA PRO A 291 -1.52 -23.11 -17.54
C PRO A 291 -2.59 -24.10 -17.04
N PRO A 292 -3.75 -23.62 -16.57
CA PRO A 292 -4.85 -24.51 -16.25
C PRO A 292 -5.24 -25.31 -17.51
N PRO A 293 -5.44 -26.64 -17.41
CA PRO A 293 -5.84 -27.42 -18.57
C PRO A 293 -7.25 -26.99 -19.01
N GLY A 294 -7.41 -26.63 -20.30
CA GLY A 294 -8.72 -26.61 -20.94
C GLY A 294 -9.25 -25.29 -21.51
N ARG A 295 -8.42 -24.43 -22.12
CA ARG A 295 -8.95 -23.47 -23.10
C ARG A 295 -8.33 -23.71 -24.48
N PRO A 296 -9.13 -23.93 -25.53
CA PRO A 296 -8.64 -23.97 -26.90
C PRO A 296 -7.93 -22.66 -27.23
N VAL A 297 -6.69 -22.76 -27.71
CA VAL A 297 -5.93 -21.63 -28.26
C VAL A 297 -6.70 -21.14 -29.49
N ALA A 298 -7.33 -19.97 -29.39
CA ALA A 298 -7.87 -19.30 -30.57
C ALA A 298 -6.68 -18.85 -31.46
N PRO A 299 -6.80 -18.94 -32.79
CA PRO A 299 -5.75 -18.47 -33.68
C PRO A 299 -5.50 -16.96 -33.46
N PRO A 300 -4.24 -16.49 -33.64
CA PRO A 300 -3.90 -15.09 -33.41
C PRO A 300 -4.71 -14.18 -34.33
N PRO A 301 -5.22 -13.03 -33.85
CA PRO A 301 -5.88 -12.05 -34.70
C PRO A 301 -4.88 -11.45 -35.69
N PRO A 302 -5.32 -11.04 -36.90
CA PRO A 302 -4.47 -10.36 -37.86
C PRO A 302 -3.96 -9.02 -37.32
N PRO A 303 -2.78 -8.53 -37.77
CA PRO A 303 -2.22 -7.27 -37.32
C PRO A 303 -3.16 -6.09 -37.62
N PRO A 304 -3.23 -5.08 -36.73
CA PRO A 304 -4.07 -3.91 -36.95
C PRO A 304 -3.59 -3.13 -38.18
N PRO A 305 -4.50 -2.48 -38.93
CA PRO A 305 -4.14 -1.65 -40.07
C PRO A 305 -3.33 -0.42 -39.61
N PRO A 306 -2.46 0.12 -40.48
CA PRO A 306 -1.66 1.31 -40.15
C PRO A 306 -2.56 2.52 -39.86
N PRO A 307 -2.14 3.43 -38.97
CA PRO A 307 -2.93 4.62 -38.63
C PRO A 307 -3.10 5.53 -39.85
N PRO A 308 -4.23 6.25 -39.96
CA PRO A 308 -4.44 7.19 -41.05
C PRO A 308 -3.44 8.35 -40.96
N PRO A 309 -3.05 8.96 -42.10
CA PRO A 309 -2.12 10.08 -42.11
C PRO A 309 -2.72 11.28 -41.37
N ALA A 310 -1.90 11.91 -40.53
CA ALA A 310 -2.28 13.09 -39.76
C ALA A 310 -2.76 14.24 -40.68
N PRO A 311 -3.81 14.99 -40.30
CA PRO A 311 -4.23 16.15 -41.05
C PRO A 311 -3.18 17.27 -40.98
N PRO A 312 -3.07 18.13 -42.02
CA PRO A 312 -2.07 19.19 -42.04
C PRO A 312 -2.34 20.24 -40.96
N ALA A 313 -1.26 20.70 -40.34
CA ALA A 313 -1.27 21.72 -39.30
C ALA A 313 -1.97 23.01 -39.79
N VAL A 314 -3.03 23.39 -39.09
CA VAL A 314 -3.70 24.68 -39.31
C VAL A 314 -2.87 25.77 -38.61
N ALA A 315 -2.52 26.81 -39.37
CA ALA A 315 -1.69 27.92 -38.93
C ALA A 315 -2.24 28.59 -37.66
N ALA A 316 -1.35 28.81 -36.69
CA ALA A 316 -1.64 29.52 -35.45
C ALA A 316 -1.96 31.01 -35.70
N VAL A 317 -3.04 31.48 -35.07
CA VAL A 317 -3.40 32.90 -34.99
C VAL A 317 -2.49 33.60 -33.95
N PRO A 318 -1.95 34.81 -34.20
CA PRO A 318 -1.01 35.43 -33.27
C PRO A 318 -1.70 35.91 -31.99
N GLN A 319 -1.16 35.53 -30.83
CA GLN A 319 -1.54 36.11 -29.54
C GLN A 319 -0.85 37.47 -29.31
N PRO A 320 -1.50 38.45 -28.66
CA PRO A 320 -0.88 39.73 -28.30
C PRO A 320 0.17 39.57 -27.17
N PRO A 321 1.10 40.54 -27.00
CA PRO A 321 2.30 40.34 -26.21
C PRO A 321 2.02 40.24 -24.71
N THR A 322 2.55 39.19 -24.09
CA THR A 322 2.57 38.97 -22.65
C THR A 322 3.66 39.83 -21.99
N VAL A 323 3.26 40.62 -20.99
CA VAL A 323 4.15 41.31 -20.05
C VAL A 323 4.80 40.25 -19.13
N PRO A 324 6.07 40.39 -18.70
CA PRO A 324 6.71 39.38 -17.85
C PRO A 324 6.11 39.41 -16.44
N ALA A 325 5.42 38.34 -16.06
CA ALA A 325 4.98 38.14 -14.69
C ALA A 325 6.14 37.59 -13.84
N VAL A 326 6.43 38.31 -12.76
CA VAL A 326 7.35 37.93 -11.67
C VAL A 326 6.88 36.59 -11.05
N PRO A 327 7.77 35.70 -10.59
CA PRO A 327 7.35 34.42 -10.00
C PRO A 327 6.55 34.67 -8.71
N ALA A 328 5.26 34.34 -8.73
CA ALA A 328 4.44 34.33 -7.53
C ALA A 328 4.71 33.03 -6.75
N VAL A 329 5.06 33.20 -5.48
CA VAL A 329 5.04 32.14 -4.46
C VAL A 329 3.63 31.52 -4.44
N PRO A 330 3.46 30.18 -4.31
CA PRO A 330 2.13 29.58 -4.27
C PRO A 330 1.38 30.08 -3.03
N ALA A 331 0.26 30.77 -3.25
CA ALA A 331 -0.72 31.01 -2.20
C ALA A 331 -1.45 29.68 -1.89
N PRO A 332 -1.87 29.45 -0.63
CA PRO A 332 -2.67 28.27 -0.28
C PRO A 332 -3.96 28.23 -1.14
N PRO A 333 -4.44 27.04 -1.54
CA PRO A 333 -5.63 26.91 -2.36
C PRO A 333 -6.83 27.52 -1.62
N SER A 334 -7.48 28.49 -2.25
CA SER A 334 -8.74 29.03 -1.72
C SER A 334 -9.78 27.90 -1.67
N PRO A 335 -10.61 27.79 -0.62
CA PRO A 335 -11.51 26.64 -0.43
C PRO A 335 -12.66 26.51 -1.46
N GLY A 336 -12.88 27.53 -2.28
CA GLY A 336 -13.98 27.60 -3.25
C GLY A 336 -14.09 26.43 -4.24
N PRO A 337 -13.01 25.98 -4.92
CA PRO A 337 -13.10 24.92 -5.92
C PRO A 337 -13.54 23.57 -5.33
N ALA A 338 -13.05 23.20 -4.15
CA ALA A 338 -13.40 21.94 -3.48
C ALA A 338 -14.88 21.91 -3.05
N LEU A 339 -15.37 23.02 -2.48
CA LEU A 339 -16.78 23.15 -2.10
C LEU A 339 -17.71 23.14 -3.32
N ASN A 340 -17.29 23.74 -4.44
CA ASN A 340 -18.03 23.70 -5.69
C ASN A 340 -18.08 22.29 -6.29
N ALA A 341 -16.95 21.57 -6.27
CA ALA A 341 -16.90 20.18 -6.71
C ALA A 341 -17.80 19.27 -5.86
N LEU A 342 -17.83 19.46 -4.54
CA LEU A 342 -18.72 18.74 -3.64
C LEU A 342 -20.21 18.98 -3.99
N ARG A 343 -20.61 20.24 -4.17
CA ARG A 343 -21.99 20.60 -4.58
C ARG A 343 -22.37 19.97 -5.93
N ALA A 344 -21.47 20.05 -6.92
CA ALA A 344 -21.69 19.44 -8.21
C ALA A 344 -21.85 17.91 -8.10
N LYS A 345 -21.07 17.26 -7.22
CA LYS A 345 -21.16 15.82 -7.00
C LYS A 345 -22.43 15.40 -6.28
N PHE A 346 -22.90 16.17 -5.30
CA PHE A 346 -24.20 15.91 -4.67
C PHE A 346 -25.37 16.06 -5.64
N ALA A 347 -25.32 17.06 -6.53
CA ALA A 347 -26.31 17.21 -7.60
C ALA A 347 -26.31 16.02 -8.57
N ASP A 348 -25.14 15.55 -8.99
CA ASP A 348 -24.97 14.37 -9.85
C ASP A 348 -25.52 13.08 -9.19
N LEU A 349 -25.39 12.98 -7.87
CA LEU A 349 -25.87 11.83 -7.09
C LEU A 349 -27.32 11.95 -6.59
N GLY A 350 -28.03 13.04 -6.95
CA GLY A 350 -29.42 13.25 -6.57
C GLY A 350 -29.64 13.50 -5.07
N VAL A 351 -28.61 13.95 -4.35
CA VAL A 351 -28.71 14.28 -2.92
C VAL A 351 -29.39 15.65 -2.78
N PRO A 352 -30.50 15.77 -2.02
CA PRO A 352 -31.18 17.05 -1.85
C PRO A 352 -30.36 18.00 -0.98
N ASP A 353 -30.44 19.31 -1.28
CA ASP A 353 -29.78 20.37 -0.50
C ASP A 353 -30.18 20.41 0.99
N SER A 354 -31.26 19.71 1.37
CA SER A 354 -31.68 19.55 2.77
C SER A 354 -30.91 18.47 3.53
N ALA A 355 -30.13 17.62 2.86
CA ALA A 355 -29.38 16.53 3.50
C ALA A 355 -28.05 16.99 4.10
N TYR A 356 -27.53 18.14 3.66
CA TYR A 356 -26.26 18.69 4.11
C TYR A 356 -26.27 20.22 4.12
N ARG A 357 -25.35 20.80 4.87
CA ARG A 357 -25.18 22.25 4.99
C ARG A 357 -23.70 22.61 4.95
N ILE A 358 -23.37 23.63 4.16
CA ILE A 358 -22.03 24.23 4.13
C ILE A 358 -22.16 25.65 4.67
N GLY A 359 -21.46 25.96 5.75
CA GLY A 359 -21.56 27.23 6.48
C GLY A 359 -22.23 27.06 7.85
N PRO A 360 -22.99 28.07 8.33
CA PRO A 360 -23.57 28.06 9.68
C PRO A 360 -24.41 26.80 9.94
N PRO A 361 -24.29 26.20 11.13
CA PRO A 361 -24.88 24.90 11.41
C PRO A 361 -26.41 24.96 11.41
N VAL A 362 -27.03 23.93 10.84
CA VAL A 362 -28.48 23.70 10.84
C VAL A 362 -28.76 22.41 11.61
N ASP A 363 -29.74 22.49 12.50
CA ASP A 363 -30.18 21.37 13.33
C ASP A 363 -30.61 20.17 12.47
N ARG A 364 -30.31 18.96 12.96
CA ARG A 364 -30.65 17.66 12.36
C ARG A 364 -30.15 17.49 10.92
N THR A 365 -28.97 18.03 10.61
CA THR A 365 -28.37 17.97 9.28
C THR A 365 -26.86 17.68 9.40
N TRP A 366 -26.25 17.13 8.34
CA TRP A 366 -24.80 17.09 8.23
C TRP A 366 -24.25 18.48 7.89
N ASN A 367 -23.35 19.00 8.72
CA ASN A 367 -22.81 20.34 8.56
C ASN A 367 -21.30 20.28 8.29
N LEU A 368 -20.85 21.11 7.35
CA LEU A 368 -19.46 21.45 7.08
C LEU A 368 -19.27 22.95 7.34
N GLU A 369 -18.49 23.29 8.35
CA GLU A 369 -18.28 24.66 8.81
C GLU A 369 -16.79 24.98 8.90
N TRP A 370 -16.42 26.24 8.64
CA TRP A 370 -15.08 26.73 8.96
C TRP A 370 -15.05 27.22 10.41
N VAL A 371 -14.16 26.64 11.22
CA VAL A 371 -14.00 26.97 12.64
C VAL A 371 -12.55 27.34 12.90
N ASP A 372 -12.33 28.54 13.44
CA ASP A 372 -11.03 29.12 13.85
C ASP A 372 -9.92 29.06 12.78
N ASP A 373 -9.33 27.90 12.52
CA ASP A 373 -8.27 27.65 11.53
C ASP A 373 -8.41 26.30 10.80
N GLY A 374 -9.63 25.79 10.64
CA GLY A 374 -9.89 24.52 9.97
C GLY A 374 -11.35 24.26 9.61
N TRP A 375 -11.62 23.07 9.09
CA TRP A 375 -12.94 22.61 8.68
C TRP A 375 -13.48 21.59 9.65
N ARG A 376 -14.70 21.81 10.13
CA ARG A 376 -15.42 20.86 10.96
C ARG A 376 -16.54 20.21 10.17
N VAL A 377 -16.60 18.87 10.19
CA VAL A 377 -17.72 18.09 9.68
C VAL A 377 -18.37 17.34 10.82
N GLY A 378 -19.70 17.44 10.93
CA GLY A 378 -20.43 16.63 11.88
C GLY A 378 -21.93 16.73 11.74
N TRP A 379 -22.61 15.78 12.36
CA TRP A 379 -24.05 15.86 12.54
C TRP A 379 -24.33 16.87 13.64
N TYR A 380 -25.17 17.87 13.36
CA TYR A 380 -25.53 18.88 14.35
C TYR A 380 -26.95 18.60 14.85
N GLU A 381 -27.13 18.37 16.15
CA GLU A 381 -28.43 18.14 16.77
C GLU A 381 -28.47 18.72 18.20
N ARG A 382 -29.56 19.42 18.56
CA ARG A 382 -29.77 20.01 19.90
C ARG A 382 -28.62 20.95 20.32
N ASP A 383 -28.26 21.86 19.41
CA ASP A 383 -27.24 22.91 19.65
C ASP A 383 -25.81 22.34 19.88
N GLN A 384 -25.58 21.08 19.49
CA GLN A 384 -24.29 20.39 19.66
C GLN A 384 -23.94 19.54 18.43
N TYR A 385 -22.64 19.41 18.16
CA TYR A 385 -22.14 18.45 17.18
C TYR A 385 -22.02 17.06 17.82
N VAL A 386 -22.63 16.06 17.18
CA VAL A 386 -22.49 14.64 17.54
C VAL A 386 -21.28 14.08 16.82
N SER A 387 -20.22 13.77 17.58
CA SER A 387 -18.95 13.25 17.05
C SER A 387 -18.36 14.12 15.91
N PRO A 388 -18.08 15.41 16.15
CA PRO A 388 -17.44 16.26 15.15
C PRO A 388 -16.08 15.71 14.74
N SER A 389 -15.73 15.89 13.47
CA SER A 389 -14.40 15.63 12.93
C SER A 389 -13.83 16.93 12.38
N ASP A 390 -12.62 17.29 12.81
CA ASP A 390 -11.91 18.50 12.39
C ASP A 390 -10.83 18.14 11.36
N PHE A 391 -10.64 19.01 10.36
CA PHE A 391 -9.74 18.82 9.23
C PHE A 391 -9.00 20.12 8.91
N GLU A 392 -7.70 20.04 8.64
CA GLU A 392 -6.92 21.21 8.18
C GLU A 392 -7.16 21.50 6.68
N ASP A 393 -7.41 20.46 5.89
CA ASP A 393 -7.61 20.55 4.44
C ASP A 393 -9.09 20.42 4.04
N VAL A 394 -9.54 21.31 3.14
CA VAL A 394 -10.93 21.36 2.64
C VAL A 394 -11.29 20.14 1.78
N ALA A 395 -10.34 19.56 1.05
CA ALA A 395 -10.55 18.38 0.22
C ALA A 395 -10.85 17.16 1.09
N ASP A 396 -10.14 17.00 2.20
CA ASP A 396 -10.39 15.92 3.16
C ASP A 396 -11.74 16.10 3.85
N ALA A 397 -12.06 17.32 4.29
CA ALA A 397 -13.35 17.63 4.91
C ALA A 397 -14.53 17.37 3.94
N THR A 398 -14.38 17.77 2.67
CA THR A 398 -15.42 17.55 1.65
C THR A 398 -15.58 16.08 1.27
N ALA A 399 -14.48 15.32 1.18
CA ALA A 399 -14.53 13.87 0.95
C ALA A 399 -15.20 13.13 2.12
N PHE A 400 -14.90 13.54 3.35
CA PHE A 400 -15.52 12.97 4.55
C PHE A 400 -17.03 13.26 4.59
N LEU A 401 -17.46 14.50 4.34
CA LEU A 401 -18.88 14.86 4.27
C LEU A 401 -19.61 14.08 3.17
N LEU A 402 -19.01 13.95 1.98
CA LEU A 402 -19.56 13.16 0.87
C LEU A 402 -19.78 11.70 1.30
N GLY A 403 -18.78 11.09 1.92
CA GLY A 403 -18.88 9.72 2.44
C GLY A 403 -20.00 9.57 3.48
N LYS A 404 -20.07 10.48 4.46
CA LYS A 404 -21.10 10.44 5.51
C LYS A 404 -22.51 10.57 4.97
N VAL A 405 -22.75 11.51 4.06
CA VAL A 405 -24.09 11.72 3.47
C VAL A 405 -24.53 10.53 2.63
N LEU A 406 -23.62 9.90 1.87
CA LEU A 406 -23.95 8.73 1.05
C LEU A 406 -24.16 7.45 1.86
N LEU A 407 -23.42 7.27 2.96
CA LEU A 407 -23.51 6.08 3.80
C LEU A 407 -24.69 6.14 4.77
N ASP A 408 -24.89 7.27 5.44
CA ASP A 408 -25.89 7.39 6.51
C ASP A 408 -27.25 7.92 6.02
N GLY A 409 -27.29 8.51 4.81
CA GLY A 409 -28.48 9.10 4.20
C GLY A 409 -29.11 10.24 5.01
N PRO A 410 -30.18 10.88 4.50
CA PRO A 410 -31.01 11.77 5.31
C PRO A 410 -31.80 10.94 6.35
N ARG A 411 -31.51 11.11 7.64
CA ARG A 411 -32.28 10.42 8.71
C ARG A 411 -33.69 11.01 8.82
N PRO A 412 -34.76 10.18 8.83
CA PRO A 412 -36.13 10.66 9.03
C PRO A 412 -36.33 11.31 10.41
N ALA A 413 -37.29 12.23 10.50
CA ALA A 413 -37.68 12.88 11.74
C ALA A 413 -38.15 11.84 12.78
N LEU A 414 -37.77 12.03 14.05
CA LEU A 414 -38.36 11.27 15.16
C LEU A 414 -39.87 11.58 15.21
N PRO A 415 -40.74 10.59 15.51
CA PRO A 415 -42.15 10.86 15.76
C PRO A 415 -42.28 11.86 16.91
N GLU A 416 -43.19 12.83 16.75
CA GLU A 416 -43.50 13.85 17.74
C GLU A 416 -43.78 13.18 19.11
N PRO A 417 -43.18 13.65 20.22
CA PRO A 417 -43.52 13.13 21.53
C PRO A 417 -45.02 13.37 21.77
N ALA A 418 -45.76 12.30 22.06
CA ALA A 418 -47.17 12.40 22.42
C ALA A 418 -47.33 13.46 23.53
N PRO A 419 -48.35 14.33 23.45
CA PRO A 419 -48.52 15.40 24.42
C PRO A 419 -48.59 14.79 25.82
N ALA A 420 -47.71 15.27 26.70
CA ALA A 420 -47.65 14.84 28.09
C ALA A 420 -49.04 14.99 28.71
N ALA A 421 -49.66 13.86 29.06
CA ALA A 421 -50.84 13.85 29.90
C ALA A 421 -50.47 14.58 31.19
N ARG A 422 -51.13 15.72 31.44
CA ARG A 422 -51.03 16.46 32.70
C ARG A 422 -51.31 15.48 33.84
N ALA A 423 -50.26 15.11 34.57
CA ALA A 423 -50.42 14.47 35.86
C ALA A 423 -51.08 15.49 36.80
N GLU A 424 -52.36 15.30 37.09
CA GLU A 424 -53.07 16.05 38.11
C GLU A 424 -52.33 15.91 39.45
N ALA A 425 -52.05 17.05 40.07
CA ALA A 425 -51.40 17.13 41.37
C ALA A 425 -52.28 16.47 42.44
N ARG A 426 -51.79 15.39 43.05
CA ARG A 426 -52.31 14.90 44.34
C ARG A 426 -51.77 15.80 45.47
N PRO A 427 -52.62 16.26 46.42
CA PRO A 427 -52.16 17.09 47.51
C PRO A 427 -51.35 16.29 48.54
N ALA A 428 -50.38 16.96 49.15
CA ALA A 428 -49.42 16.43 50.12
C ALA A 428 -50.09 16.04 51.45
N THR A 429 -49.76 14.84 51.95
CA THR A 429 -50.07 14.42 53.32
C THR A 429 -48.97 14.91 54.26
N PRO A 430 -49.27 15.61 55.37
CA PRO A 430 -48.25 16.14 56.26
C PRO A 430 -47.67 15.06 57.20
N CYS A 431 -46.39 15.21 57.51
CA CYS A 431 -45.62 14.40 58.45
C CYS A 431 -46.19 14.52 59.89
N PRO A 432 -46.36 13.44 60.66
CA PRO A 432 -46.75 13.55 62.06
C PRO A 432 -45.56 13.87 62.97
N ALA A 433 -45.74 14.91 63.78
CA ALA A 433 -44.85 15.26 64.89
C ALA A 433 -44.93 14.22 66.02
N GLY A 434 -43.79 14.00 66.68
CA GLY A 434 -43.66 13.05 67.78
C GLY A 434 -44.42 13.45 69.06
N THR A 435 -44.65 12.46 69.93
CA THR A 435 -45.05 12.66 71.34
C THR A 435 -44.63 11.43 72.15
N PRO A 436 -44.55 11.49 73.50
CA PRO A 436 -43.32 11.19 74.23
C PRO A 436 -43.45 9.97 75.16
N TRP A 437 -42.31 9.58 75.74
CA TRP A 437 -42.16 8.53 76.74
C TRP A 437 -43.03 8.74 78.00
N ARG A 438 -43.72 7.68 78.46
CA ARG A 438 -44.14 7.52 79.87
C ARG A 438 -43.91 6.10 80.38
N ARG A 439 -43.43 6.06 81.63
CA ARG A 439 -43.08 4.92 82.49
C ARG A 439 -44.20 3.90 82.68
N ARG A 440 -43.83 2.63 82.83
CA ARG A 440 -44.13 1.83 84.03
C ARG A 440 -42.89 1.06 84.44
#